data_AF-A0AA39T7J1-F1
#
_entry.id   AF-A0AA39T7J1-F1
#
_cell.length_a   1.000
_cell.length_b   1.000
_cell.length_c   1.000
_cell.angle_alpha   90.00
_cell.angle_beta   90.00
_cell.angle_gamma   90.00
#
_symmetry.space_group_name_H-M   'P 1'
#
loop_
_entity.id
_entity.type
_entity.pdbx_description
1 polymer ?
#
loop_
_entity_poly.entity_id
_entity_poly.type
_entity_poly.pdbx_seq_one_letter_code
_entity_poly.pdbx_strand_id
1 'polypeptide(L)'
;MVERRTMVPSVSAVQEPILSKEEKWRLMQESDHPQVPDGPGVDEIEEQDSPLAEEIFNAITMIVPFSFLLLMMEILIRHQYGKHPGLDVLVERMVSNVPILALLIFYTMRYKEHRRLQIGLFLASVGIGCRVTYLLSRGSLYVNIRQIPPLCTLWIYAIVQLELGPALLNLATVAAYVWWNSLKLLR
;
A
#
# COMPACT_ATOMS: atom_id res chain seq x y z
N MET A 1 62.90 55.40 -18.27
CA MET A 1 63.67 54.26 -18.82
C MET A 1 63.59 53.13 -17.79
N VAL A 2 63.11 51.96 -18.23
CA VAL A 2 62.90 50.69 -17.51
C VAL A 2 61.64 50.58 -16.64
N GLU A 3 60.59 50.09 -17.30
CA GLU A 3 59.28 49.66 -16.82
C GLU A 3 59.42 48.38 -15.97
N ARG A 4 58.95 48.40 -14.70
CA ARG A 4 59.03 47.24 -13.79
C ARG A 4 57.63 46.61 -13.69
N ARG A 5 57.36 45.66 -14.57
CA ARG A 5 56.10 44.90 -14.65
C ARG A 5 55.94 44.03 -13.40
N THR A 6 54.93 44.30 -12.57
CA THR A 6 54.53 43.46 -11.45
C THR A 6 53.80 42.22 -11.97
N MET A 7 54.42 41.05 -11.86
CA MET A 7 53.81 39.76 -12.22
C MET A 7 53.17 39.16 -10.97
N VAL A 8 51.85 39.09 -10.96
CA VAL A 8 51.01 38.45 -9.93
C VAL A 8 50.99 36.94 -10.19
N PRO A 9 51.05 36.05 -9.16
CA PRO A 9 50.99 34.61 -9.36
C PRO A 9 49.54 34.11 -9.49
N SER A 10 49.40 33.03 -10.29
CA SER A 10 48.38 31.97 -10.24
C SER A 10 46.89 32.35 -10.18
N VAL A 11 46.17 32.12 -11.27
CA VAL A 11 45.08 31.12 -11.32
C VAL A 11 45.04 30.56 -12.74
N SER A 12 45.46 29.31 -12.87
CA SER A 12 45.38 28.53 -14.11
C SER A 12 43.92 28.38 -14.50
N ALA A 13 43.57 28.88 -15.69
CA ALA A 13 42.37 28.48 -16.39
C ALA A 13 42.45 26.97 -16.66
N VAL A 14 41.65 26.18 -15.93
CA VAL A 14 41.41 24.78 -16.25
C VAL A 14 40.51 24.78 -17.48
N GLN A 15 41.15 24.84 -18.65
CA GLN A 15 40.54 24.54 -19.93
C GLN A 15 40.34 23.01 -19.94
N GLU A 16 39.12 22.53 -19.70
CA GLU A 16 38.81 21.11 -19.92
C GLU A 16 39.05 20.79 -21.40
N PRO A 17 39.96 19.85 -21.73
CA PRO A 17 40.14 19.44 -23.11
C PRO A 17 38.89 18.67 -23.55
N ILE A 18 38.22 19.19 -24.58
CA ILE A 18 37.03 18.63 -25.21
C ILE A 18 37.47 17.38 -25.99
N LEU A 19 37.71 16.27 -25.29
CA LEU A 19 38.04 15.01 -25.92
C LEU A 19 36.77 14.45 -26.59
N SER A 20 36.80 14.29 -27.92
CA SER A 20 35.63 13.80 -28.68
C SER A 20 35.24 12.40 -28.22
N LYS A 21 33.94 12.09 -28.26
CA LYS A 21 33.40 10.81 -27.75
C LYS A 21 34.09 9.61 -28.40
N GLU A 22 34.35 9.68 -29.69
CA GLU A 22 35.01 8.65 -30.49
C GLU A 22 36.45 8.36 -30.02
N GLU A 23 37.18 9.37 -29.57
CA GLU A 23 38.54 9.20 -29.03
C GLU A 23 38.51 8.53 -27.66
N LYS A 24 37.50 8.84 -26.82
CA LYS A 24 37.27 8.12 -25.54
C LYS A 24 36.95 6.64 -25.77
N TRP A 25 36.09 6.33 -26.74
CA TRP A 25 35.73 4.95 -27.08
C TRP A 25 36.92 4.15 -27.65
N ARG A 26 37.79 4.79 -28.45
CA ARG A 26 39.04 4.16 -28.90
C ARG A 26 39.98 3.86 -27.74
N LEU A 27 40.17 4.80 -26.83
CA LEU A 27 41.06 4.64 -25.68
C LEU A 27 40.57 3.53 -24.72
N MET A 28 39.26 3.36 -24.56
CA MET A 28 38.66 2.26 -23.78
C MET A 28 38.84 0.88 -24.45
N GLN A 29 38.88 0.82 -25.79
CA GLN A 29 39.16 -0.42 -26.51
C GLN A 29 40.65 -0.78 -26.53
N GLU A 30 41.52 0.24 -26.48
CA GLU A 30 42.98 0.08 -26.50
C GLU A 30 43.56 -0.25 -25.12
N SER A 31 42.81 0.03 -24.04
CA SER A 31 43.18 -0.36 -22.67
C SER A 31 42.50 -1.67 -22.27
N ASP A 32 43.25 -2.78 -22.36
CA ASP A 32 42.83 -4.16 -22.00
C ASP A 32 42.47 -4.35 -20.51
N HIS A 33 42.51 -3.28 -19.71
CA HIS A 33 42.04 -3.26 -18.34
C HIS A 33 41.20 -2.00 -18.10
N PRO A 34 39.88 -2.12 -17.91
CA PRO A 34 39.03 -0.97 -17.62
C PRO A 34 39.35 -0.49 -16.20
N GLN A 35 40.21 0.53 -16.10
CA GLN A 35 40.22 1.38 -14.92
C GLN A 35 39.16 2.44 -15.15
N VAL A 36 38.02 2.26 -14.49
CA VAL A 36 36.94 3.25 -14.41
C VAL A 36 37.52 4.47 -13.71
N PRO A 37 37.61 5.64 -14.37
CA PRO A 37 38.05 6.86 -13.70
C PRO A 37 36.89 7.37 -12.83
N ASP A 38 37.15 7.61 -11.55
CA ASP A 38 36.28 8.37 -10.65
C ASP A 38 36.15 9.82 -11.17
N GLY A 39 35.24 10.03 -12.11
CA GLY A 39 34.82 11.33 -12.64
C GLY A 39 33.48 11.76 -12.07
N PRO A 40 33.15 13.07 -12.07
CA PRO A 40 31.95 13.57 -11.43
C PRO A 40 30.69 13.12 -12.20
N GLY A 41 29.88 12.32 -11.52
CA GLY A 41 28.43 12.19 -11.69
C GLY A 41 27.91 12.25 -13.11
N VAL A 42 28.19 11.23 -13.92
CA VAL A 42 27.13 10.77 -14.81
C VAL A 42 26.11 10.16 -13.87
N ASP A 43 24.93 10.75 -13.79
CA ASP A 43 23.77 10.17 -13.11
C ASP A 43 23.52 8.79 -13.74
N GLU A 44 24.25 7.77 -13.27
CA GLU A 44 23.63 6.51 -12.95
C GLU A 44 22.38 6.92 -12.20
N ILE A 45 21.23 6.75 -12.83
CA ILE A 45 20.02 6.54 -12.07
C ILE A 45 20.36 5.26 -11.31
N GLU A 46 21.07 5.39 -10.18
CA GLU A 46 20.95 4.46 -9.09
C GLU A 46 19.44 4.34 -8.96
N GLU A 47 18.90 3.19 -9.37
CA GLU A 47 17.64 2.70 -8.84
C GLU A 47 17.88 2.62 -7.34
N GLN A 48 17.74 3.78 -6.69
CA GLN A 48 17.76 3.94 -5.28
C GLN A 48 16.43 3.32 -4.88
N ASP A 49 16.49 2.01 -4.69
CA ASP A 49 15.40 1.13 -4.32
C ASP A 49 14.90 1.61 -2.96
N SER A 50 14.07 2.66 -3.00
CA SER A 50 13.67 3.38 -1.82
C SER A 50 12.78 2.41 -1.05
N PRO A 51 13.17 1.99 0.17
CA PRO A 51 12.38 1.02 0.92
C PRO A 51 10.95 1.50 1.16
N LEU A 52 10.74 2.84 1.17
CA LEU A 52 9.41 3.44 1.24
C LEU A 52 8.63 3.33 -0.08
N ALA A 53 9.28 3.43 -1.24
CA ALA A 53 8.62 3.27 -2.53
C ALA A 53 8.08 1.85 -2.69
N GLU A 54 8.87 0.85 -2.32
CA GLU A 54 8.47 -0.57 -2.31
C GLU A 54 7.32 -0.82 -1.32
N GLU A 55 7.38 -0.26 -0.11
CA GLU A 55 6.28 -0.33 0.87
C GLU A 55 4.98 0.31 0.35
N ILE A 56 5.06 1.49 -0.27
CA ILE A 56 3.91 2.19 -0.84
C ILE A 56 3.33 1.42 -2.03
N PHE A 57 4.18 0.91 -2.93
CA PHE A 57 3.75 0.13 -4.08
C PHE A 57 3.02 -1.15 -3.65
N ASN A 58 3.58 -1.87 -2.67
CA ASN A 58 2.95 -3.04 -2.08
C ASN A 58 1.61 -2.70 -1.40
N ALA A 59 1.54 -1.57 -0.68
CA ALA A 59 0.29 -1.11 -0.07
C ALA A 59 -0.78 -0.75 -1.13
N ILE A 60 -0.42 -0.01 -2.18
CA ILE A 60 -1.34 0.35 -3.27
C ILE A 60 -1.92 -0.90 -3.94
N THR A 61 -1.08 -1.92 -4.15
CA THR A 61 -1.48 -3.21 -4.73
C THR A 61 -2.61 -3.88 -3.93
N MET A 62 -2.65 -3.66 -2.61
CA MET A 62 -3.75 -4.10 -1.74
C MET A 62 -4.90 -3.07 -1.66
N ILE A 63 -4.59 -1.78 -1.58
CA ILE A 63 -5.60 -0.72 -1.45
C ILE A 63 -6.58 -0.73 -2.63
N VAL A 64 -6.10 -0.92 -3.86
CA VAL A 64 -6.96 -0.92 -5.06
C VAL A 64 -8.06 -2.00 -5.00
N PRO A 65 -7.76 -3.31 -4.85
CA PRO A 65 -8.80 -4.34 -4.79
C PRO A 65 -9.68 -4.20 -3.55
N PHE A 66 -9.15 -3.76 -2.40
CA PHE A 66 -9.96 -3.58 -1.20
C PHE A 66 -10.89 -2.35 -1.27
N SER A 67 -10.49 -1.30 -1.99
CA SER A 67 -11.36 -0.15 -2.27
C SER A 67 -12.50 -0.55 -3.21
N PHE A 68 -12.21 -1.38 -4.22
CA PHE A 68 -13.24 -1.95 -5.08
C PHE A 68 -14.16 -2.89 -4.29
N LEU A 69 -13.63 -3.73 -3.40
CA LEU A 69 -14.41 -4.59 -2.52
C LEU A 69 -15.35 -3.77 -1.64
N LEU A 70 -14.88 -2.66 -1.06
CA LEU A 70 -15.72 -1.72 -0.32
C LEU A 70 -16.86 -1.15 -1.16
N LEU A 71 -16.59 -0.82 -2.43
CA LEU A 71 -17.59 -0.27 -3.36
C LEU A 71 -18.65 -1.30 -3.65
N MET A 72 -18.20 -2.50 -3.96
CA MET A 72 -19.07 -3.63 -4.18
C MET A 72 -19.94 -3.93 -2.96
N MET A 73 -19.38 -3.91 -1.74
CA MET A 73 -20.16 -4.13 -0.51
C MET A 73 -21.20 -3.03 -0.26
N GLU A 74 -20.86 -1.76 -0.50
CA GLU A 74 -21.83 -0.65 -0.40
C GLU A 74 -22.98 -0.82 -1.41
N ILE A 75 -22.70 -1.27 -2.63
CA ILE A 75 -23.72 -1.54 -3.65
C ILE A 75 -24.56 -2.77 -3.27
N LEU A 76 -23.93 -3.88 -2.87
CA LEU A 76 -24.59 -5.15 -2.57
C LEU A 76 -25.57 -5.02 -1.41
N ILE A 77 -25.18 -4.36 -0.30
CA ILE A 77 -26.09 -4.22 0.85
C ILE A 77 -27.34 -3.44 0.44
N ARG A 78 -27.17 -2.40 -0.36
CA ARG A 78 -28.24 -1.50 -0.80
C ARG A 78 -29.17 -2.19 -1.77
N HIS A 79 -28.61 -3.01 -2.66
CA HIS A 79 -29.36 -3.87 -3.56
C HIS A 79 -30.20 -4.91 -2.78
N GLN A 80 -29.62 -5.55 -1.76
CA GLN A 80 -30.34 -6.50 -0.89
C GLN A 80 -31.53 -5.89 -0.15
N TYR A 81 -31.47 -4.60 0.19
CA TYR A 81 -32.55 -3.88 0.86
C TYR A 81 -33.44 -3.04 -0.07
N GLY A 82 -33.27 -3.14 -1.39
CA GLY A 82 -34.06 -2.40 -2.39
C GLY A 82 -33.93 -0.88 -2.29
N LYS A 83 -32.80 -0.37 -1.77
CA LYS A 83 -32.56 1.06 -1.51
C LYS A 83 -31.45 1.56 -2.42
N HIS A 84 -31.79 2.27 -3.50
CA HIS A 84 -30.79 2.90 -4.39
C HIS A 84 -30.57 4.36 -3.98
N PRO A 85 -29.50 4.70 -3.24
CA PRO A 85 -29.13 6.10 -3.06
C PRO A 85 -28.58 6.69 -4.37
N GLY A 86 -28.48 8.01 -4.42
CA GLY A 86 -27.70 8.67 -5.46
C GLY A 86 -26.21 8.35 -5.35
N LEU A 87 -25.49 8.60 -6.45
CA LEU A 87 -24.04 8.41 -6.56
C LEU A 87 -23.27 9.33 -5.61
N ASP A 88 -23.85 10.49 -5.27
CA ASP A 88 -23.34 11.47 -4.31
C ASP A 88 -23.08 10.84 -2.93
N VAL A 89 -24.06 10.12 -2.37
CA VAL A 89 -23.93 9.46 -1.07
C VAL A 89 -22.89 8.35 -1.10
N LEU A 90 -22.75 7.67 -2.24
CA LEU A 90 -21.77 6.61 -2.42
C LEU A 90 -20.35 7.17 -2.46
N VAL A 91 -20.14 8.24 -3.21
CA VAL A 91 -18.85 8.93 -3.30
C VAL A 91 -18.46 9.54 -1.95
N GLU A 92 -19.39 10.18 -1.24
CA GLU A 92 -19.13 10.75 0.10
C GLU A 92 -18.62 9.67 1.07
N ARG A 93 -19.28 8.51 1.07
CA ARG A 93 -18.87 7.37 1.90
C ARG A 93 -17.52 6.81 1.50
N MET A 94 -17.23 6.79 0.20
CA MET A 94 -15.94 6.33 -0.31
C MET A 94 -14.80 7.24 0.11
N VAL A 95 -14.97 8.54 -0.09
CA VAL A 95 -13.97 9.55 0.30
C VAL A 95 -13.70 9.48 1.80
N SER A 96 -14.71 9.15 2.63
CA SER A 96 -14.52 8.99 4.08
C SER A 96 -13.87 7.65 4.46
N ASN A 97 -14.27 6.53 3.85
CA ASN A 97 -13.86 5.19 4.28
C ASN A 97 -12.54 4.71 3.64
N VAL A 98 -12.26 5.07 2.39
CA VAL A 98 -11.06 4.62 1.67
C VAL A 98 -9.77 5.08 2.34
N PRO A 99 -9.62 6.33 2.82
CA PRO A 99 -8.39 6.76 3.50
C PRO A 99 -8.15 5.99 4.81
N ILE A 100 -9.21 5.70 5.57
CA ILE A 100 -9.13 4.93 6.82
C ILE A 100 -8.68 3.50 6.51
N LEU A 101 -9.26 2.88 5.48
CA LEU A 101 -8.88 1.57 5.00
C LEU A 101 -7.43 1.55 4.50
N ALA A 102 -7.04 2.55 3.73
CA ALA A 102 -5.69 2.68 3.19
C ALA A 102 -4.63 2.82 4.30
N LEU A 103 -4.91 3.65 5.31
CA LEU A 103 -4.04 3.79 6.47
C LEU A 103 -3.89 2.47 7.22
N LEU A 104 -5.00 1.75 7.40
CA LEU A 104 -4.99 0.44 8.05
C LEU A 104 -4.19 -0.59 7.26
N ILE A 105 -4.36 -0.65 5.94
CA ILE A 105 -3.60 -1.54 5.04
C ILE A 105 -2.11 -1.21 5.11
N PHE A 106 -1.76 0.06 4.93
CA PHE A 106 -0.38 0.52 4.99
C PHE A 106 0.29 0.15 6.32
N TYR A 107 -0.38 0.43 7.44
CA TYR A 107 0.14 0.09 8.77
C TYR A 107 0.31 -1.43 8.95
N THR A 108 -0.67 -2.22 8.53
CA THR A 108 -0.63 -3.67 8.75
C THR A 108 0.34 -4.39 7.82
N MET A 109 0.63 -3.86 6.63
CA MET A 109 1.71 -4.34 5.78
C MET A 109 3.09 -4.04 6.39
N ARG A 110 3.26 -2.85 6.98
CA ARG A 110 4.54 -2.43 7.57
C ARG A 110 5.04 -3.32 8.71
N TYR A 111 4.12 -3.94 9.45
CA TYR A 111 4.40 -4.71 10.67
C TYR A 111 3.98 -6.18 10.56
N LYS A 112 3.86 -6.72 9.34
CA LYS A 112 3.33 -8.08 9.08
C LYS A 112 4.05 -9.19 9.87
N GLU A 113 5.35 -9.04 10.13
CA GLU A 113 6.15 -10.05 10.85
C GLU A 113 5.93 -10.09 12.37
N HIS A 114 5.26 -9.09 12.94
CA HIS A 114 5.04 -9.07 14.38
C HIS A 114 3.88 -9.98 14.78
N ARG A 115 4.20 -11.09 15.46
CA ARG A 115 3.23 -12.05 16.04
C ARG A 115 2.15 -11.39 16.91
N ARG A 116 2.44 -10.24 17.53
CA ARG A 116 1.46 -9.43 18.28
C ARG A 116 0.37 -8.85 17.39
N LEU A 117 0.74 -8.34 16.21
CA LEU A 117 -0.20 -7.81 15.24
C LEU A 117 -1.08 -8.93 14.69
N GLN A 118 -0.51 -10.11 14.43
CA GLN A 118 -1.26 -11.27 13.96
C GLN A 118 -2.31 -11.73 14.98
N ILE A 119 -1.97 -11.78 16.27
CA ILE A 119 -2.94 -12.08 17.35
C ILE A 119 -4.00 -10.97 17.44
N GLY A 120 -3.60 -9.70 17.35
CA GLY A 120 -4.52 -8.56 17.36
C GLY A 120 -5.51 -8.61 16.19
N LEU A 121 -5.02 -8.87 14.97
CA LEU A 121 -5.82 -9.04 13.77
C LEU A 121 -6.76 -10.25 13.89
N PHE A 122 -6.29 -11.35 14.47
CA PHE A 122 -7.13 -12.52 14.72
C PHE A 122 -8.31 -12.19 15.64
N LEU A 123 -8.05 -11.57 16.79
CA LEU A 123 -9.09 -11.18 17.75
C LEU A 123 -10.06 -10.15 17.17
N ALA A 124 -9.52 -9.13 16.48
CA ALA A 124 -10.32 -8.13 15.79
C ALA A 124 -11.20 -8.77 14.72
N SER A 125 -10.66 -9.69 13.93
CA SER A 125 -11.38 -10.41 12.89
C SER A 125 -12.52 -11.26 13.47
N VAL A 126 -12.29 -12.00 14.56
CA VAL A 126 -13.36 -12.76 15.24
C VAL A 126 -14.45 -11.81 15.73
N GLY A 127 -14.07 -10.71 16.39
CA GLY A 127 -15.02 -9.72 16.90
C GLY A 127 -15.86 -9.08 15.79
N ILE A 128 -15.23 -8.67 14.69
CA ILE A 128 -15.91 -8.07 13.54
C ILE A 128 -16.81 -9.11 12.85
N GLY A 129 -16.33 -10.35 12.65
CA GLY A 129 -17.12 -11.42 12.06
C GLY A 129 -18.40 -11.71 12.85
N CYS A 130 -18.27 -11.92 14.16
CA CYS A 130 -19.43 -12.12 15.04
C CYS A 130 -20.38 -10.93 15.04
N ARG A 131 -19.84 -9.69 15.04
CA ARG A 131 -20.61 -8.44 14.97
C ARG A 131 -21.41 -8.36 13.67
N VAL A 132 -20.76 -8.58 12.53
CA VAL A 132 -21.38 -8.55 11.19
C VAL A 132 -22.52 -9.56 11.12
N THR A 133 -22.29 -10.82 11.49
CA THR A 133 -23.34 -11.85 11.48
C THR A 133 -24.51 -11.46 12.38
N TYR A 134 -24.24 -10.91 13.57
CA TYR A 134 -25.29 -10.44 14.46
C TYR A 134 -26.13 -9.30 13.85
N LEU A 135 -25.48 -8.32 13.19
CA LEU A 135 -26.18 -7.26 12.46
C LEU A 135 -27.03 -7.82 11.31
N LEU A 136 -26.50 -8.75 10.52
CA LEU A 136 -27.27 -9.33 9.42
C LEU A 136 -28.55 -10.01 9.92
N SER A 137 -28.48 -10.70 11.07
CA SER A 137 -29.64 -11.45 11.59
C SER A 137 -30.63 -10.59 12.38
N ARG A 138 -30.16 -9.62 13.18
CA ARG A 138 -30.99 -8.87 14.12
C ARG A 138 -30.91 -7.35 13.99
N GLY A 139 -30.04 -6.85 13.12
CA GLY A 139 -29.86 -5.41 12.92
C GLY A 139 -31.04 -4.78 12.20
N SER A 140 -31.27 -3.50 12.47
CA SER A 140 -32.23 -2.71 11.72
C SER A 140 -31.66 -2.33 10.36
N LEU A 141 -32.53 -2.16 9.36
CA LEU A 141 -32.15 -1.83 7.98
C LEU A 141 -31.20 -0.63 7.88
N TYR A 142 -31.46 0.43 8.65
CA TYR A 142 -30.61 1.63 8.65
C TYR A 142 -29.19 1.33 9.17
N VAL A 143 -29.08 0.57 10.25
CA VAL A 143 -27.79 0.18 10.83
C VAL A 143 -27.04 -0.74 9.87
N ASN A 144 -27.75 -1.67 9.24
CA ASN A 144 -27.19 -2.63 8.30
C ASN A 144 -26.59 -1.94 7.07
N ILE A 145 -27.33 -1.03 6.43
CA ILE A 145 -26.84 -0.26 5.29
C ILE A 145 -25.64 0.63 5.66
N ARG A 146 -25.61 1.17 6.89
CA ARG A 146 -24.56 2.10 7.30
C ARG A 146 -23.26 1.41 7.72
N GLN A 147 -23.34 0.31 8.47
CA GLN A 147 -22.18 -0.28 9.15
C GLN A 147 -21.65 -1.54 8.48
N ILE A 148 -22.50 -2.35 7.84
CA ILE A 148 -22.07 -3.65 7.29
C ILE A 148 -21.03 -3.49 6.19
N PRO A 149 -21.14 -2.56 5.21
CA PRO A 149 -20.17 -2.48 4.13
C PRO A 149 -18.71 -2.32 4.58
N PRO A 150 -18.36 -1.31 5.40
CA PRO A 150 -16.98 -1.18 5.88
C PRO A 150 -16.55 -2.31 6.81
N LEU A 151 -17.45 -2.84 7.65
CA LEU A 151 -17.13 -3.95 8.56
C LEU A 151 -16.88 -5.25 7.81
N CYS A 152 -17.66 -5.58 6.79
CA CYS A 152 -17.44 -6.75 5.93
C CYS A 152 -16.10 -6.67 5.20
N THR A 153 -15.81 -5.52 4.58
CA THR A 153 -14.53 -5.31 3.89
C THR A 153 -13.36 -5.47 4.86
N LEU A 154 -13.46 -4.89 6.06
CA LEU A 154 -12.41 -4.99 7.07
C LEU A 154 -12.25 -6.43 7.59
N TRP A 155 -13.34 -7.18 7.72
CA TRP A 155 -13.28 -8.59 8.13
C TRP A 155 -12.60 -9.45 7.07
N ILE A 156 -12.97 -9.29 5.79
CA ILE A 156 -12.32 -9.98 4.67
C ILE A 156 -10.84 -9.62 4.61
N TYR A 157 -10.51 -8.34 4.76
CA TYR A 157 -9.13 -7.87 4.84
C TYR A 157 -8.35 -8.57 5.95
N ALA A 158 -8.91 -8.60 7.16
CA ALA A 158 -8.26 -9.24 8.29
C ALA A 158 -8.07 -10.75 8.08
N ILE A 159 -9.00 -11.45 7.42
CA ILE A 159 -8.83 -12.86 7.05
C ILE A 159 -7.69 -13.03 6.05
N VAL A 160 -7.63 -12.20 5.01
CA VAL A 160 -6.56 -12.26 3.98
C VAL A 160 -5.18 -12.00 4.58
N GLN A 161 -5.10 -11.14 5.60
CA GLN A 161 -3.83 -10.81 6.24
C GLN A 161 -3.36 -11.87 7.26
N LEU A 162 -4.24 -12.77 7.70
CA LEU A 162 -3.90 -13.84 8.63
C LEU A 162 -3.20 -15.01 7.92
N GLU A 163 -2.29 -15.68 8.63
CA GLU A 163 -1.78 -16.97 8.20
C GLU A 163 -2.90 -18.02 8.11
N LEU A 164 -2.70 -19.03 7.27
CA LEU A 164 -3.72 -20.02 6.92
C LEU A 164 -4.34 -20.70 8.15
N GLY A 165 -3.53 -21.06 9.15
CA GLY A 165 -4.01 -21.70 10.38
C GLY A 165 -4.98 -20.82 11.17
N PRO A 166 -4.55 -19.64 11.66
CA PRO A 166 -5.42 -18.68 12.32
C PRO A 166 -6.63 -18.24 11.48
N ALA A 167 -6.48 -18.12 10.15
CA ALA A 167 -7.58 -17.78 9.26
C ALA A 167 -8.69 -18.86 9.25
N LEU A 168 -8.32 -20.14 9.14
CA LEU A 168 -9.26 -21.25 9.22
C LEU A 168 -9.93 -21.32 10.59
N LEU A 169 -9.16 -21.13 11.66
CA LEU A 169 -9.69 -21.11 13.03
C LEU A 169 -10.67 -19.95 13.24
N ASN A 170 -10.38 -18.78 12.66
CA ASN A 170 -11.26 -17.62 12.70
C ASN A 170 -12.62 -17.94 12.06
N LEU A 171 -12.59 -18.44 10.82
CA LEU A 171 -13.79 -18.81 10.08
C LEU A 171 -14.59 -19.91 10.80
N ALA A 172 -13.91 -20.93 11.32
CA ALA A 172 -14.54 -21.98 12.11
C ALA A 172 -15.20 -21.44 13.38
N THR A 173 -14.56 -20.48 14.06
CA THR A 173 -15.10 -19.85 15.27
C THR A 173 -16.35 -19.03 14.97
N VAL A 174 -16.32 -18.24 13.90
CA VAL A 174 -17.50 -17.45 13.47
C VAL A 174 -18.63 -18.37 13.02
N ALA A 175 -18.33 -19.43 12.27
CA ALA A 175 -19.32 -20.44 11.87
C ALA A 175 -19.95 -21.17 13.07
N ALA A 176 -19.14 -21.57 14.06
CA ALA A 176 -19.63 -22.15 15.30
C ALA A 176 -20.53 -21.18 16.08
N TYR A 177 -20.15 -19.90 16.14
CA TYR A 177 -20.97 -18.85 16.76
C TYR A 177 -22.33 -18.68 16.08
N VAL A 178 -22.37 -18.71 14.74
CA VAL A 178 -23.63 -18.66 13.96
C VAL A 178 -24.52 -19.85 14.32
N TRP A 179 -23.94 -21.05 14.38
CA TRP A 179 -24.66 -22.28 14.66
C TRP A 179 -25.23 -22.29 16.08
N TRP A 180 -24.43 -21.93 17.09
CA TRP A 180 -24.89 -21.86 18.49
C TRP A 180 -26.02 -20.86 18.69
N ASN A 181 -25.97 -19.71 18.01
CA ASN A 181 -27.01 -18.69 18.14
C ASN A 181 -28.25 -18.94 17.27
N SER A 182 -28.29 -20.06 16.52
CA SER A 182 -29.39 -20.40 15.61
C SER A 182 -29.82 -19.22 14.72
N LEU A 183 -28.85 -18.43 14.26
CA LEU A 183 -29.13 -17.24 13.46
C LEU A 183 -29.66 -17.70 12.10
N LYS A 184 -30.94 -17.43 11.83
CA LYS A 184 -31.54 -17.67 10.52
C LYS A 184 -30.95 -16.67 9.54
N LEU A 185 -29.95 -17.10 8.78
CA LEU A 185 -29.30 -16.32 7.71
C LEU A 185 -30.13 -16.24 6.43
N LEU A 186 -31.19 -17.05 6.30
CA LEU A 186 -32.13 -17.06 5.19
C LEU A 186 -33.55 -16.91 5.74
N ARG A 187 -34.26 -15.86 5.28
CA ARG A 187 -35.71 -15.74 5.36
C ARG A 187 -36.25 -15.57 3.96
#